data_AF-A0A9E7V6D2-F1
#
_entry.id   AF-A0A9E7V6D2-F1
#
_cell.length_a   1.000
_cell.length_b   1.000
_cell.length_c   1.000
_cell.angle_alpha   90.00
_cell.angle_beta   90.00
_cell.angle_gamma   90.00
#
_symmetry.space_group_name_H-M   'P 1'
#
loop_
_entity.id
_entity.type
_entity.pdbx_description
1 polymer ?
#
loop_
_entity_poly.entity_id
_entity_poly.type
_entity_poly.pdbx_seq_one_letter_code
_entity_poly.pdbx_strand_id
1 'polypeptide(L)'
;LSVSNNEESEKKALAAFKSLGNMGVMTPEVTDVVLRYMQSEHKKVSNRVAAAQAFRLAKCEHGVTQRLVNFAVKPGKNTEVRIAAYLTAVRCANYDDLQTIVSRISVEENTQVRGFILSHLLNIQKSTCPEKERLRYLLTNIVIPQDLERDLRKYSRNIHLSYFAPSVGLGADVESNLVYAPGSFIPRSLDVNVTAALDGTGTPFNIGEIGGRLEGLEPIIAKLFGPAGYFKKSSYSKIFHDLISFITKNWRKIQEELQVSIRERRSLDYATLESIFNKLYGGNSVPVQADVFARFMGQEVSYASFAKQLQNIDADALIDEFIRYMIEKVSKMKNMNMDLARAAQLRMDYSFPTIQGTPLKVKMDGTVVGGIQVQTNLNGIFSGEATTGEKLKIMPSFSAKVH
;
A
#
# COMPACT_ATOMS: atom_id res chain seq x y z
N LEU A 1 -9.28 16.99 20.55
CA LEU A 1 -7.90 16.58 20.15
C LEU A 1 -6.90 17.33 21.04
N SER A 2 -6.65 16.83 22.26
CA SER A 2 -5.75 17.47 23.23
C SER A 2 -4.27 17.13 22.98
N VAL A 3 -3.38 17.84 23.68
CA VAL A 3 -1.90 17.78 23.58
C VAL A 3 -1.30 16.61 24.38
N SER A 4 -2.11 15.68 24.91
CA SER A 4 -1.56 14.50 25.57
C SER A 4 -0.95 13.55 24.53
N ASN A 5 0.39 13.44 24.54
CA ASN A 5 1.18 12.40 23.86
C ASN A 5 0.90 11.00 24.45
N ASN A 6 -0.37 10.61 24.52
CA ASN A 6 -0.77 9.27 24.91
C ASN A 6 -0.98 8.46 23.62
N GLU A 7 -0.38 7.27 23.54
CA GLU A 7 -0.53 6.33 22.42
C GLU A 7 -2.02 6.08 22.08
N GLU A 8 -2.88 6.08 23.10
CA GLU A 8 -4.32 5.95 22.94
C GLU A 8 -4.95 7.16 22.22
N SER A 9 -4.50 8.38 22.54
CA SER A 9 -4.98 9.60 21.87
C SER A 9 -4.57 9.63 20.39
N GLU A 10 -3.36 9.19 20.08
CA GLU A 10 -2.89 9.09 18.69
C GLU A 10 -3.68 8.02 17.91
N LYS A 11 -4.03 6.89 18.54
CA LYS A 11 -4.90 5.88 17.92
C LYS A 11 -6.32 6.40 17.66
N LYS A 12 -6.91 7.10 18.63
CA LYS A 12 -8.23 7.74 18.49
C LYS A 12 -8.24 8.78 17.38
N ALA A 13 -7.20 9.60 17.27
CA ALA A 13 -7.05 10.58 16.19
C ALA A 13 -6.98 9.91 14.82
N LEU A 14 -6.15 8.87 14.69
CA LEU A 14 -6.03 8.09 13.46
C LEU A 14 -7.35 7.49 13.01
N ALA A 15 -8.07 6.84 13.93
CA ALA A 15 -9.39 6.28 13.66
C ALA A 15 -10.37 7.37 13.20
N ALA A 16 -10.40 8.52 13.88
CA ALA A 16 -11.25 9.64 13.52
C ALA A 16 -10.97 10.14 12.09
N PHE A 17 -9.72 10.35 11.69
CA PHE A 17 -9.40 10.81 10.33
C PHE A 17 -9.77 9.79 9.26
N LYS A 18 -9.58 8.49 9.53
CA LYS A 18 -10.00 7.42 8.62
C LYS A 18 -11.52 7.42 8.45
N SER A 19 -12.27 7.54 9.56
CA SER A 19 -13.73 7.65 9.55
C SER A 19 -14.22 8.89 8.80
N LEU A 20 -13.63 10.07 9.05
CA LEU A 20 -13.98 11.30 8.33
C LEU A 20 -13.74 11.17 6.83
N GLY A 21 -12.62 10.53 6.44
CA GLY A 21 -12.33 10.26 5.04
C GLY A 21 -13.29 9.28 4.39
N ASN A 22 -13.92 8.36 5.15
CA ASN A 22 -15.00 7.51 4.65
C ASN A 22 -16.33 8.26 4.54
N MET A 23 -16.60 9.15 5.49
CA MET A 23 -17.82 9.98 5.47
C MET A 23 -17.86 10.90 4.25
N GLY A 24 -16.70 11.43 3.82
CA GLY A 24 -16.62 12.36 2.70
C GLY A 24 -17.32 13.71 2.95
N VAL A 25 -17.71 13.98 4.20
CA VAL A 25 -18.37 15.22 4.61
C VAL A 25 -17.83 15.67 5.96
N MET A 26 -17.54 16.96 6.08
CA MET A 26 -17.01 17.60 7.28
C MET A 26 -17.65 18.98 7.42
N THR A 27 -17.97 19.39 8.65
CA THR A 27 -18.37 20.77 8.91
C THR A 27 -17.15 21.69 8.80
N PRO A 28 -17.33 23.00 8.55
CA PRO A 28 -16.21 23.94 8.48
C PRO A 28 -15.30 23.91 9.72
N GLU A 29 -15.86 23.72 10.91
CA GLU A 29 -15.11 23.64 12.17
C GLU A 29 -14.24 22.38 12.21
N VAL A 30 -14.77 21.24 11.78
CA VAL A 30 -14.03 19.98 11.69
C VAL A 30 -12.93 20.10 10.64
N THR A 31 -13.25 20.66 9.47
CA THR A 31 -12.29 20.91 8.38
C THR A 31 -11.09 21.71 8.88
N ASP A 32 -11.30 22.80 9.61
CA ASP A 32 -10.20 23.60 10.13
C ASP A 32 -9.35 22.86 11.16
N VAL A 33 -9.99 22.11 12.06
CA VAL A 33 -9.29 21.28 13.06
C VAL A 33 -8.42 20.21 12.39
N VAL A 34 -8.93 19.52 11.36
CA VAL A 34 -8.19 18.50 10.61
C VAL A 34 -6.99 19.13 9.89
N LEU A 35 -7.17 20.27 9.22
CA LEU A 35 -6.08 20.97 8.54
C LEU A 35 -5.01 21.47 9.52
N ARG A 36 -5.40 22.02 10.67
CA ARG A 36 -4.44 22.39 11.73
C ARG A 36 -3.68 21.19 12.26
N TYR A 37 -4.36 20.05 12.47
CA TYR A 37 -3.71 18.82 12.91
C TYR A 37 -2.67 18.34 11.90
N MET A 38 -3.02 18.31 10.60
CA MET A 38 -2.09 17.96 9.50
C MET A 38 -0.84 18.85 9.51
N GLN A 39 -1.01 20.15 9.75
CA GLN A 39 0.07 21.15 9.73
C GLN A 39 0.98 21.10 10.97
N SER A 40 0.50 20.58 12.10
CA SER A 40 1.24 20.54 13.36
C SER A 40 2.41 19.56 13.33
N GLU A 41 3.64 20.06 13.38
CA GLU A 41 4.85 19.25 13.30
C GLU A 41 5.09 18.36 14.53
N HIS A 42 4.50 18.70 15.67
CA HIS A 42 4.57 17.91 16.90
C HIS A 42 3.67 16.65 16.88
N LYS A 43 2.82 16.49 15.88
CA LYS A 43 1.95 15.31 15.74
C LYS A 43 2.64 14.20 14.95
N LYS A 44 2.28 12.95 15.26
CA LYS A 44 2.84 11.78 14.59
C LYS A 44 2.61 11.87 13.07
N VAL A 45 3.66 11.62 12.29
CA VAL A 45 3.62 11.73 10.81
C VAL A 45 2.50 10.88 10.21
N SER A 46 2.30 9.64 10.69
CA SER A 46 1.20 8.76 10.24
C SER A 46 -0.17 9.40 10.39
N ASN A 47 -0.40 10.11 11.49
CA ASN A 47 -1.69 10.75 11.77
C ASN A 47 -1.88 12.01 10.95
N ARG A 48 -0.79 12.73 10.66
CA ARG A 48 -0.81 13.89 9.76
C ARG A 48 -1.10 13.48 8.32
N VAL A 49 -0.54 12.35 7.85
CA VAL A 49 -0.87 11.76 6.55
C VAL A 49 -2.36 11.37 6.52
N ALA A 50 -2.86 10.69 7.56
CA ALA A 50 -4.27 10.34 7.65
C ALA A 50 -5.19 11.58 7.67
N ALA A 51 -4.79 12.65 8.35
CA ALA A 51 -5.51 13.92 8.36
C ALA A 51 -5.57 14.57 6.97
N ALA A 52 -4.49 14.52 6.18
CA ALA A 52 -4.54 14.95 4.78
C ALA A 52 -5.51 14.07 3.97
N GLN A 53 -5.42 12.75 4.11
CA GLN A 53 -6.27 11.77 3.42
C GLN A 53 -7.74 11.79 3.87
N ALA A 54 -8.09 12.52 4.92
CA ALA A 54 -9.47 12.71 5.36
C ALA A 54 -10.31 13.47 4.31
N PHE A 55 -9.69 14.25 3.42
CA PHE A 55 -10.40 14.97 2.36
C PHE A 55 -10.50 14.18 1.03
N ARG A 56 -10.06 12.92 0.98
CA ARG A 56 -10.00 12.13 -0.27
C ARG A 56 -11.36 11.94 -0.95
N LEU A 57 -12.44 11.79 -0.17
CA LEU A 57 -13.82 11.69 -0.66
C LEU A 57 -14.62 12.98 -0.44
N ALA A 58 -14.01 14.01 0.14
CA ALA A 58 -14.72 15.25 0.45
C ALA A 58 -15.20 15.96 -0.82
N LYS A 59 -16.30 16.71 -0.74
CA LYS A 59 -16.67 17.62 -1.84
C LYS A 59 -15.54 18.64 -2.06
N CYS A 60 -15.23 18.95 -3.32
CA CYS A 60 -14.23 19.96 -3.62
C CYS A 60 -14.65 21.33 -3.08
N GLU A 61 -13.83 21.88 -2.20
CA GLU A 61 -13.97 23.23 -1.65
C GLU A 61 -12.67 23.99 -1.90
N HIS A 62 -12.75 25.11 -2.61
CA HIS A 62 -11.58 25.85 -3.07
C HIS A 62 -10.65 26.29 -1.91
N GLY A 63 -11.22 26.74 -0.78
CA GLY A 63 -10.43 27.12 0.39
C GLY A 63 -9.62 25.97 0.98
N VAL A 64 -10.17 24.75 0.95
CA VAL A 64 -9.45 23.53 1.38
C VAL A 64 -8.37 23.17 0.37
N THR A 65 -8.70 23.16 -0.93
CA THR A 65 -7.73 22.88 -2.01
C THR A 65 -6.53 23.80 -1.92
N GLN A 66 -6.72 25.11 -1.80
CA GLN A 66 -5.64 26.08 -1.69
C GLN A 66 -4.75 25.82 -0.47
N ARG A 67 -5.33 25.51 0.70
CA ARG A 67 -4.56 25.19 1.91
C ARG A 67 -3.71 23.92 1.73
N LEU A 68 -4.24 22.92 1.03
CA LEU A 68 -3.52 21.68 0.73
C LEU A 68 -2.41 21.91 -0.30
N VAL A 69 -2.67 22.67 -1.38
CA VAL A 69 -1.67 23.07 -2.39
C VAL A 69 -0.53 23.82 -1.71
N ASN A 70 -0.86 24.86 -0.92
CA ASN A 70 0.13 25.66 -0.19
C ASN A 70 1.00 24.82 0.74
N PHE A 71 0.45 23.77 1.36
CA PHE A 71 1.23 22.84 2.18
C PHE A 71 2.11 21.93 1.32
N ALA A 72 1.57 21.37 0.24
CA ALA A 72 2.27 20.46 -0.65
C ALA A 72 3.52 21.10 -1.29
N VAL A 73 3.42 22.37 -1.69
CA VAL A 73 4.53 23.10 -2.33
C VAL A 73 5.50 23.75 -1.35
N LYS A 74 5.24 23.68 -0.04
CA LYS A 74 6.08 24.34 0.97
C LYS A 74 7.36 23.53 1.23
N PRO A 75 8.56 24.08 0.95
CA PRO A 75 9.83 23.40 1.22
C PRO A 75 10.03 23.14 2.71
N GLY A 76 10.87 22.15 3.02
CA GLY A 76 11.22 21.79 4.41
C GLY A 76 10.12 21.09 5.21
N LYS A 77 8.91 20.89 4.67
CA LYS A 77 7.87 20.07 5.31
C LYS A 77 8.08 18.58 5.04
N ASN A 78 7.57 17.75 5.93
CA ASN A 78 7.71 16.29 5.86
C ASN A 78 7.22 15.74 4.51
N THR A 79 8.06 14.93 3.86
CA THR A 79 7.81 14.36 2.52
C THR A 79 6.48 13.62 2.40
N GLU A 80 6.17 12.72 3.34
CA GLU A 80 4.93 11.92 3.29
C GLU A 80 3.69 12.81 3.38
N VAL A 81 3.69 13.78 4.30
CA VAL A 81 2.54 14.69 4.49
C VAL A 81 2.38 15.61 3.28
N ARG A 82 3.47 16.09 2.67
CA ARG A 82 3.43 16.90 1.45
C ARG A 82 2.82 16.13 0.28
N ILE A 83 3.24 14.89 0.08
CA ILE A 83 2.71 14.01 -0.97
C ILE A 83 1.23 13.70 -0.72
N ALA A 84 0.83 13.39 0.52
CA ALA A 84 -0.57 13.15 0.86
C ALA A 84 -1.45 14.39 0.64
N ALA A 85 -0.96 15.58 1.01
CA ALA A 85 -1.65 16.84 0.76
C ALA A 85 -1.79 17.12 -0.75
N TYR A 86 -0.74 16.87 -1.53
CA TYR A 86 -0.77 16.97 -2.99
C TYR A 86 -1.80 16.05 -3.64
N LEU A 87 -1.77 14.75 -3.34
CA LEU A 87 -2.70 13.76 -3.89
C LEU A 87 -4.15 14.13 -3.59
N THR A 88 -4.39 14.71 -2.42
CA THR A 88 -5.73 15.15 -2.02
C THR A 88 -6.15 16.45 -2.72
N ALA A 89 -5.22 17.38 -2.91
CA ALA A 89 -5.47 18.67 -3.56
C ALA A 89 -5.70 18.53 -5.07
N VAL A 90 -4.87 17.73 -5.75
CA VAL A 90 -4.81 17.69 -7.22
C VAL A 90 -6.14 17.29 -7.85
N ARG A 91 -6.93 16.44 -7.19
CA ARG A 91 -8.30 16.08 -7.62
C ARG A 91 -9.18 17.31 -7.83
N CYS A 92 -9.08 18.29 -6.93
CA CYS A 92 -9.89 19.50 -6.90
C CYS A 92 -9.17 20.74 -7.44
N ALA A 93 -7.93 20.61 -7.92
CA ALA A 93 -7.11 21.73 -8.37
C ALA A 93 -7.70 22.42 -9.62
N ASN A 94 -7.63 23.74 -9.65
CA ASN A 94 -7.88 24.53 -10.85
C ASN A 94 -6.57 24.79 -11.63
N TYR A 95 -6.65 25.60 -12.68
CA TYR A 95 -5.48 25.93 -13.50
C TYR A 95 -4.38 26.65 -12.69
N ASP A 96 -4.74 27.63 -11.88
CA ASP A 96 -3.79 28.43 -11.07
C ASP A 96 -3.11 27.58 -9.99
N ASP A 97 -3.86 26.66 -9.38
CA ASP A 97 -3.33 25.66 -8.44
C ASP A 97 -2.27 24.79 -9.13
N LEU A 98 -2.55 24.29 -10.34
CA LEU A 98 -1.62 23.45 -11.11
C LEU A 98 -0.38 24.22 -11.55
N GLN A 99 -0.53 25.47 -11.98
CA GLN A 99 0.61 26.35 -12.28
C GLN A 99 1.47 26.59 -11.04
N THR A 100 0.85 26.80 -9.88
CA THR A 100 1.56 26.97 -8.61
C THR A 100 2.31 25.70 -8.24
N ILE A 101 1.67 24.53 -8.37
CA ILE A 101 2.31 23.23 -8.12
C ILE A 101 3.51 23.05 -9.04
N VAL A 102 3.35 23.19 -10.35
CA VAL A 102 4.43 22.93 -11.31
C VAL A 102 5.58 23.91 -11.13
N SER A 103 5.30 25.21 -11.01
CA SER A 103 6.35 26.23 -10.86
C SER A 103 7.19 26.03 -9.59
N ARG A 104 6.55 25.72 -8.45
CA ARG A 104 7.25 25.52 -7.17
C ARG A 104 7.98 24.18 -7.10
N ILE A 105 7.38 23.11 -7.62
CA ILE A 105 7.96 21.78 -7.56
C ILE A 105 9.09 21.58 -8.57
N SER A 106 9.08 22.31 -9.69
CA SER A 106 10.15 22.22 -10.69
C SER A 106 11.54 22.54 -10.11
N VAL A 107 11.59 23.44 -9.12
CA VAL A 107 12.81 23.89 -8.42
C VAL A 107 12.96 23.30 -7.01
N GLU A 108 12.18 22.26 -6.68
CA GLU A 108 12.23 21.63 -5.36
C GLU A 108 13.51 20.82 -5.15
N GLU A 109 14.21 21.08 -4.05
CA GLU A 109 15.44 20.36 -3.67
C GLU A 109 15.16 18.93 -3.18
N ASN A 110 14.01 18.70 -2.55
CA ASN A 110 13.60 17.36 -2.13
C ASN A 110 13.21 16.51 -3.35
N THR A 111 14.18 15.75 -3.87
CA THR A 111 14.01 14.86 -5.03
C THR A 111 12.89 13.84 -4.87
N GLN A 112 12.53 13.46 -3.64
CA GLN A 112 11.41 12.55 -3.39
C GLN A 112 10.07 13.22 -3.65
N VAL A 113 9.86 14.43 -3.14
CA VAL A 113 8.62 15.18 -3.40
C VAL A 113 8.55 15.58 -4.88
N ARG A 114 9.66 16.07 -5.44
CA ARG A 114 9.78 16.47 -6.84
C ARG A 114 9.47 15.31 -7.78
N GLY A 115 10.17 14.20 -7.61
CA GLY A 115 9.99 13.00 -8.44
C GLY A 115 8.57 12.46 -8.39
N PHE A 116 7.96 12.43 -7.21
CA PHE A 116 6.59 11.98 -7.04
C PHE A 116 5.59 12.87 -7.79
N ILE A 117 5.60 14.17 -7.49
CA ILE A 117 4.58 15.10 -8.01
C ILE A 117 4.71 15.24 -9.54
N LEU A 118 5.92 15.43 -10.07
CA LEU A 118 6.11 15.60 -11.51
C LEU A 118 5.76 14.31 -12.27
N SER A 119 6.13 13.12 -11.76
CA SER A 119 5.74 11.86 -12.41
C SER A 119 4.23 11.65 -12.42
N HIS A 120 3.52 12.00 -11.33
CA HIS A 120 2.06 11.93 -11.28
C HIS A 120 1.41 12.87 -12.29
N LEU A 121 1.84 14.14 -12.37
CA LEU A 121 1.28 15.08 -13.35
C LEU A 121 1.57 14.65 -14.80
N LEU A 122 2.76 14.12 -15.09
CA LEU A 122 3.09 13.57 -16.41
C LEU A 122 2.22 12.34 -16.75
N ASN A 123 1.92 11.50 -15.76
CA ASN A 123 1.04 10.35 -15.94
C ASN A 123 -0.41 10.80 -16.19
N ILE A 124 -0.89 11.85 -15.51
CA ILE A 124 -2.20 12.47 -15.81
C ILE A 124 -2.24 12.99 -17.26
N GLN A 125 -1.20 13.70 -17.72
CA GLN A 125 -1.13 14.18 -19.11
C GLN A 125 -1.21 13.06 -20.15
N LYS A 126 -0.68 11.88 -19.82
CA LYS A 126 -0.66 10.68 -20.69
C LYS A 126 -1.87 9.77 -20.51
N SER A 127 -2.67 9.97 -19.47
CA SER A 127 -3.78 9.09 -19.13
C SER A 127 -4.88 9.14 -20.18
N THR A 128 -5.42 7.96 -20.49
CA THR A 128 -6.62 7.77 -21.31
C THR A 128 -7.88 7.59 -20.47
N CYS A 129 -7.75 7.56 -19.13
CA CYS A 129 -8.88 7.38 -18.23
C CYS A 129 -9.81 8.61 -18.25
N PRO A 130 -11.13 8.44 -18.44
CA PRO A 130 -12.09 9.55 -18.43
C PRO A 130 -12.08 10.37 -17.14
N GLU A 131 -11.86 9.74 -15.98
CA GLU A 131 -11.80 10.43 -14.67
C GLU A 131 -10.72 11.52 -14.63
N LYS A 132 -9.62 11.33 -15.37
CA LYS A 132 -8.48 12.24 -15.41
C LYS A 132 -8.58 13.29 -16.52
N GLU A 133 -9.65 13.27 -17.33
CA GLU A 133 -9.82 14.16 -18.49
C GLU A 133 -9.77 15.64 -18.12
N ARG A 134 -10.48 16.05 -17.06
CA ARG A 134 -10.48 17.45 -16.60
C ARG A 134 -9.07 17.94 -16.29
N LEU A 135 -8.30 17.15 -15.54
CA LEU A 135 -6.94 17.52 -15.14
C LEU A 135 -5.99 17.48 -16.35
N ARG A 136 -6.12 16.48 -17.23
CA ARG A 136 -5.37 16.40 -18.49
C ARG A 136 -5.59 17.64 -19.36
N TYR A 137 -6.85 18.10 -19.47
CA TYR A 137 -7.18 19.33 -20.19
C TYR A 137 -6.46 20.54 -19.58
N LEU A 138 -6.57 20.75 -18.25
CA LEU A 138 -5.91 21.86 -17.56
C LEU A 138 -4.37 21.82 -17.69
N LEU A 139 -3.78 20.63 -17.77
CA LEU A 139 -2.34 20.44 -17.92
C LEU A 139 -1.84 20.60 -19.36
N THR A 140 -2.71 20.78 -20.35
CA THR A 140 -2.32 20.82 -21.78
C THR A 140 -1.32 21.94 -22.09
N ASN A 141 -1.51 23.11 -21.46
CA ASN A 141 -0.65 24.29 -21.66
C ASN A 141 0.45 24.44 -20.59
N ILE A 142 0.59 23.47 -19.69
CA ILE A 142 1.59 23.51 -18.62
C ILE A 142 2.76 22.61 -19.02
N VAL A 143 3.93 23.22 -19.20
CA VAL A 143 5.18 22.50 -19.49
C VAL A 143 5.72 21.91 -18.20
N ILE A 144 5.73 20.58 -18.13
CA ILE A 144 6.22 19.83 -16.96
C ILE A 144 7.64 19.33 -17.26
N PRO A 145 8.62 19.61 -16.39
CA PRO A 145 9.97 19.09 -16.57
C PRO A 145 10.00 17.55 -16.59
N GLN A 146 10.82 16.98 -17.49
CA GLN A 146 10.96 15.53 -17.68
C GLN A 146 12.33 14.99 -17.24
N ASP A 147 13.16 15.85 -16.65
CA ASP A 147 14.43 15.57 -16.02
C ASP A 147 14.22 14.94 -14.63
N LEU A 148 13.61 13.75 -14.65
CA LEU A 148 13.32 12.94 -13.48
C LEU A 148 14.27 11.74 -13.41
N GLU A 149 14.78 11.46 -12.20
CA GLU A 149 15.54 10.25 -11.94
C GLU A 149 14.65 9.01 -12.09
N ARG A 150 15.12 8.05 -12.89
CA ARG A 150 14.31 6.91 -13.33
C ARG A 150 14.48 5.63 -12.50
N ASP A 151 15.30 5.63 -11.43
CA ASP A 151 15.50 4.42 -10.60
C ASP A 151 14.35 4.20 -9.61
N LEU A 152 13.56 3.13 -9.83
CA LEU A 152 12.38 2.77 -9.02
C LEU A 152 12.73 2.41 -7.58
N ARG A 153 13.98 2.03 -7.36
CA ARG A 153 14.46 1.51 -6.07
C ARG A 153 14.91 2.61 -5.12
N LYS A 154 14.88 3.87 -5.57
CA LYS A 154 15.46 5.01 -4.84
C LYS A 154 14.55 6.23 -4.78
N TYR A 155 13.78 6.46 -5.83
CA TYR A 155 13.01 7.68 -5.99
C TYR A 155 11.52 7.41 -5.97
N SER A 156 10.83 8.24 -5.19
CA SER A 156 9.38 8.30 -5.13
C SER A 156 8.81 8.63 -6.50
N ARG A 157 7.75 7.93 -6.86
CA ARG A 157 7.03 8.19 -8.11
C ARG A 157 5.61 7.68 -8.06
N ASN A 158 4.81 8.21 -8.97
CA ASN A 158 3.57 7.59 -9.39
C ASN A 158 3.82 6.71 -10.63
N ILE A 159 3.25 5.51 -10.63
CA ILE A 159 3.26 4.57 -11.76
C ILE A 159 1.82 4.43 -12.21
N HIS A 160 1.56 4.54 -13.50
CA HIS A 160 0.21 4.61 -14.00
C HIS A 160 0.10 3.92 -15.35
N LEU A 161 -0.92 3.09 -15.50
CA LEU A 161 -1.28 2.39 -16.73
C LEU A 161 -2.78 2.54 -16.95
N SER A 162 -3.18 3.08 -18.10
CA SER A 162 -4.60 3.28 -18.43
C SER A 162 -4.90 2.89 -19.86
N TYR A 163 -6.10 2.34 -20.06
CA TYR A 163 -6.68 2.09 -21.37
C TYR A 163 -8.17 2.38 -21.34
N PHE A 164 -8.67 3.08 -22.36
CA PHE A 164 -10.10 3.36 -22.51
C PHE A 164 -10.49 3.21 -23.99
N ALA A 165 -11.59 2.49 -24.23
CA ALA A 165 -12.18 2.25 -25.54
C ALA A 165 -13.54 2.98 -25.63
N PRO A 166 -13.57 4.20 -26.19
CA PRO A 166 -14.80 5.02 -26.24
C PRO A 166 -15.96 4.36 -26.98
N SER A 167 -15.67 3.54 -28.01
CA SER A 167 -16.69 2.88 -28.84
C SER A 167 -17.57 1.90 -28.08
N VAL A 168 -17.09 1.35 -26.97
CA VAL A 168 -17.79 0.36 -26.16
C VAL A 168 -17.97 0.82 -24.71
N GLY A 169 -17.50 2.02 -24.35
CA GLY A 169 -17.58 2.56 -23.00
C GLY A 169 -16.84 1.72 -21.95
N LEU A 170 -15.78 1.01 -22.35
CA LEU A 170 -14.99 0.14 -21.47
C LEU A 170 -13.60 0.71 -21.24
N GLY A 171 -13.06 0.55 -20.03
CA GLY A 171 -11.69 0.93 -19.73
C GLY A 171 -11.20 0.41 -18.39
N ALA A 172 -9.89 0.45 -18.22
CA ALA A 172 -9.19 0.06 -17.00
C ALA A 172 -8.05 1.04 -16.72
N ASP A 173 -7.85 1.32 -15.45
CA ASP A 173 -6.85 2.25 -14.92
C ASP A 173 -6.22 1.59 -13.68
N VAL A 174 -4.89 1.47 -13.70
CA VAL A 174 -4.10 0.95 -12.59
C VAL A 174 -3.07 2.01 -12.23
N GLU A 175 -3.12 2.44 -10.99
CA GLU A 175 -2.27 3.47 -10.46
C GLU A 175 -1.56 2.98 -9.20
N SER A 176 -0.28 3.31 -9.05
CA SER A 176 0.50 2.95 -7.87
C SER A 176 1.35 4.10 -7.41
N ASN A 177 1.25 4.42 -6.12
CA ASN A 177 2.05 5.45 -5.50
C ASN A 177 3.18 4.81 -4.69
N LEU A 178 4.42 5.11 -5.07
CA LEU A 178 5.62 4.67 -4.39
C LEU A 178 6.28 5.88 -3.73
N VAL A 179 6.36 5.88 -2.41
CA VAL A 179 6.90 7.02 -1.64
C VAL A 179 8.08 6.57 -0.80
N TYR A 180 9.22 7.22 -1.00
CA TYR A 180 10.42 7.13 -0.18
C TYR A 180 10.57 8.38 0.69
N ALA A 181 11.10 8.19 1.90
CA ALA A 181 11.63 9.30 2.67
C ALA A 181 13.07 9.61 2.23
N PRO A 182 13.54 10.87 2.33
CA PRO A 182 14.94 11.20 2.14
C PRO A 182 15.85 10.32 3.01
N GLY A 183 16.89 9.77 2.41
CA GLY A 183 17.83 8.87 3.09
C GLY A 183 17.36 7.41 3.24
N SER A 184 16.08 7.11 2.99
CA SER A 184 15.56 5.73 3.08
C SER A 184 15.88 4.91 1.82
N PHE A 185 16.28 3.65 2.01
CA PHE A 185 16.47 2.69 0.93
C PHE A 185 15.27 1.73 0.74
N ILE A 186 14.29 1.78 1.64
CA ILE A 186 12.98 1.13 1.47
C ILE A 186 11.90 2.19 1.31
N PRO A 187 10.85 1.91 0.52
CA PRO A 187 9.73 2.84 0.44
C PRO A 187 9.03 2.94 1.80
N ARG A 188 8.71 4.17 2.18
CA ARG A 188 7.86 4.50 3.33
C ARG A 188 6.43 4.07 3.10
N SER A 189 5.90 4.23 1.90
CA SER A 189 4.59 3.71 1.56
C SER A 189 4.52 3.25 0.11
N LEU A 190 3.65 2.27 -0.10
CA LEU A 190 3.29 1.74 -1.40
C LEU A 190 1.79 1.49 -1.41
N ASP A 191 1.09 1.99 -2.41
CA ASP A 191 -0.31 1.64 -2.68
C ASP A 191 -0.53 1.34 -4.15
N VAL A 192 -1.59 0.57 -4.42
CA VAL A 192 -2.07 0.21 -5.75
C VAL A 192 -3.58 0.43 -5.76
N ASN A 193 -4.04 1.27 -6.67
CA ASN A 193 -5.43 1.60 -6.92
C ASN A 193 -5.84 1.05 -8.29
N VAL A 194 -7.03 0.44 -8.36
CA VAL A 194 -7.61 -0.10 -9.59
C VAL A 194 -8.99 0.51 -9.80
N THR A 195 -9.18 1.07 -10.98
CA THR A 195 -10.43 1.68 -11.44
C THR A 195 -10.80 1.11 -12.81
N ALA A 196 -12.08 0.87 -13.06
CA ALA A 196 -12.54 0.39 -14.37
C ALA A 196 -13.91 0.95 -14.75
N ALA A 197 -14.15 1.10 -16.04
CA ALA A 197 -15.47 1.29 -16.63
C ALA A 197 -15.88 -0.04 -17.27
N LEU A 198 -16.87 -0.74 -16.71
CA LEU A 198 -17.27 -2.10 -17.11
C LEU A 198 -18.72 -2.20 -17.60
N ASP A 199 -19.52 -1.15 -17.40
CA ASP A 199 -20.96 -1.13 -17.64
C ASP A 199 -21.34 -0.64 -19.06
N GLY A 200 -20.34 -0.31 -19.89
CA GLY A 200 -20.53 0.25 -21.23
C GLY A 200 -20.99 1.72 -21.25
N THR A 201 -21.20 2.36 -20.09
CA THR A 201 -21.54 3.79 -20.01
C THR A 201 -20.31 4.68 -20.15
N GLY A 202 -19.11 4.10 -20.01
CA GLY A 202 -17.86 4.85 -19.94
C GLY A 202 -17.61 5.50 -18.58
N THR A 203 -18.46 5.25 -17.58
CA THR A 203 -18.29 5.79 -16.22
C THR A 203 -17.30 4.91 -15.43
N PRO A 204 -16.09 5.42 -15.11
CA PRO A 204 -15.16 4.66 -14.30
C PRO A 204 -15.66 4.59 -12.85
N PHE A 205 -15.51 3.42 -12.23
CA PHE A 205 -15.71 3.26 -10.80
C PHE A 205 -14.48 2.59 -10.16
N ASN A 206 -14.15 3.03 -8.95
CA ASN A 206 -13.02 2.49 -8.19
C ASN A 206 -13.36 1.07 -7.73
N ILE A 207 -12.62 0.08 -8.21
CA ILE A 207 -12.79 -1.33 -7.82
C ILE A 207 -12.19 -1.54 -6.43
N GLY A 208 -10.99 -1.00 -6.21
CA GLY A 208 -10.36 -1.07 -4.91
C GLY A 208 -8.95 -0.53 -4.87
N GLU A 209 -8.44 -0.39 -3.66
CA GLU A 209 -7.10 0.06 -3.37
C GLU A 209 -6.53 -0.78 -2.24
N ILE A 210 -5.27 -1.19 -2.38
CA ILE A 210 -4.51 -1.81 -1.29
C ILE A 210 -3.22 -1.03 -1.09
N GLY A 211 -2.83 -0.85 0.16
CA GLY A 211 -1.59 -0.13 0.43
C GLY A 211 -1.01 -0.45 1.78
N GLY A 212 0.25 -0.09 1.94
CA GLY A 212 0.99 -0.27 3.17
C GLY A 212 1.94 0.88 3.44
N ARG A 213 2.20 1.12 4.71
CA ARG A 213 3.19 2.08 5.21
C ARG A 213 4.16 1.38 6.14
N LEU A 214 5.44 1.59 5.93
CA LEU A 214 6.53 1.00 6.69
C LEU A 214 7.34 2.11 7.38
N GLU A 215 7.81 1.83 8.59
CA GLU A 215 8.61 2.74 9.41
C GLU A 215 9.56 1.91 10.27
N GLY A 216 10.85 2.22 10.26
CA GLY A 216 11.82 1.60 11.18
C GLY A 216 12.16 0.15 10.85
N LEU A 217 11.73 -0.39 9.70
CA LEU A 217 12.06 -1.74 9.24
C LEU A 217 13.40 -1.83 8.51
N GLU A 218 14.02 -0.68 8.22
CA GLU A 218 15.28 -0.56 7.50
C GLU A 218 16.40 -1.42 8.13
N PRO A 219 16.67 -1.39 9.45
CA PRO A 219 17.74 -2.19 10.02
C PRO A 219 17.51 -3.70 9.87
N ILE A 220 16.25 -4.15 10.01
CA ILE A 220 15.85 -5.56 9.90
C ILE A 220 16.02 -6.03 8.45
N ILE A 221 15.52 -5.25 7.49
CA ILE A 221 15.64 -5.56 6.07
C ILE A 221 17.11 -5.55 5.63
N ALA A 222 17.92 -4.61 6.13
CA ALA A 222 19.36 -4.59 5.86
C ALA A 222 20.08 -5.82 6.43
N LYS A 223 19.70 -6.29 7.63
CA LYS A 223 20.26 -7.52 8.24
C LYS A 223 19.94 -8.76 7.40
N LEU A 224 18.76 -8.81 6.78
CA LEU A 224 18.35 -9.93 5.92
C LEU A 224 18.97 -9.87 4.52
N PHE A 225 18.74 -8.76 3.82
CA PHE A 225 18.96 -8.63 2.37
C PHE A 225 20.06 -7.64 1.99
N GLY A 226 20.67 -6.96 2.97
CA GLY A 226 21.74 -6.00 2.71
C GLY A 226 23.01 -6.66 2.18
N PRO A 227 24.00 -5.85 1.74
CA PRO A 227 25.27 -6.35 1.20
C PRO A 227 26.05 -7.26 2.16
N ALA A 228 25.85 -7.09 3.47
CA ALA A 228 26.41 -7.90 4.54
C ALA A 228 25.37 -8.82 5.22
N GLY A 229 24.17 -8.93 4.65
CA GLY A 229 23.02 -9.58 5.24
C GLY A 229 23.04 -11.11 5.15
N TYR A 230 22.15 -11.73 5.94
CA TYR A 230 22.05 -13.18 6.12
C TYR A 230 21.95 -13.95 4.79
N PHE A 231 21.09 -13.50 3.87
CA PHE A 231 20.83 -14.20 2.60
C PHE A 231 21.99 -14.11 1.59
N LYS A 232 22.86 -13.10 1.70
CA LYS A 232 24.00 -12.93 0.77
C LYS A 232 25.28 -13.63 1.24
N LYS A 233 25.47 -13.76 2.56
CA LYS A 233 26.62 -14.46 3.16
C LYS A 233 26.42 -15.97 3.30
N SER A 234 25.17 -16.41 3.44
CA SER A 234 24.83 -17.83 3.46
C SER A 234 24.74 -18.32 2.02
N SER A 235 25.64 -19.23 1.62
CA SER A 235 25.58 -19.86 0.28
C SER A 235 24.17 -20.43 0.07
N TYR A 236 23.57 -20.23 -1.11
CA TYR A 236 22.25 -20.79 -1.44
C TYR A 236 22.18 -22.28 -1.09
N SER A 237 23.27 -23.01 -1.29
CA SER A 237 23.42 -24.42 -0.90
C SER A 237 23.32 -24.66 0.61
N LYS A 238 23.84 -23.76 1.47
CA LYS A 238 23.70 -23.84 2.94
C LYS A 238 22.29 -23.48 3.41
N ILE A 239 21.66 -22.45 2.84
CA ILE A 239 20.27 -22.11 3.19
C ILE A 239 19.35 -23.27 2.81
N PHE A 240 19.55 -23.83 1.62
CA PHE A 240 18.81 -25.00 1.16
C PHE A 240 19.14 -26.24 2.01
N HIS A 241 20.41 -26.50 2.34
CA HIS A 241 20.80 -27.62 3.21
C HIS A 241 20.29 -27.48 4.64
N ASP A 242 20.30 -26.28 5.23
CA ASP A 242 19.74 -26.03 6.56
C ASP A 242 18.22 -26.26 6.52
N LEU A 243 17.54 -25.79 5.47
CA LEU A 243 16.12 -26.08 5.22
C LEU A 243 15.84 -27.59 5.08
N ILE A 244 16.63 -28.31 4.26
CA ILE A 244 16.46 -29.75 4.01
C ILE A 244 16.85 -30.57 5.23
N SER A 245 17.92 -30.22 5.94
CA SER A 245 18.39 -30.93 7.13
C SER A 245 17.41 -30.75 8.30
N PHE A 246 16.75 -29.60 8.40
CA PHE A 246 15.68 -29.37 9.37
C PHE A 246 14.42 -30.19 9.01
N ILE A 247 14.02 -30.20 7.73
CA ILE A 247 12.89 -31.01 7.23
C ILE A 247 13.14 -32.52 7.44
N THR A 248 14.36 -33.00 7.18
CA THR A 248 14.72 -34.43 7.27
C THR A 248 14.94 -34.90 8.70
N LYS A 249 15.53 -34.08 9.59
CA LYS A 249 15.72 -34.44 11.00
C LYS A 249 14.46 -34.36 11.86
N ASN A 250 13.51 -33.48 11.51
CA ASN A 250 12.42 -33.15 12.44
C ASN A 250 11.06 -33.78 12.10
N TRP A 251 10.95 -34.59 11.03
CA TRP A 251 9.69 -35.25 10.64
C TRP A 251 9.07 -36.14 11.73
N ARG A 252 9.88 -36.68 12.64
CA ARG A 252 9.42 -37.54 13.75
C ARG A 252 9.44 -36.85 15.13
N LYS A 253 9.92 -35.60 15.22
CA LYS A 253 10.09 -34.84 16.48
C LYS A 253 9.21 -33.59 16.61
N ILE A 254 8.55 -33.16 15.53
CA ILE A 254 7.65 -31.98 15.52
C ILE A 254 6.38 -32.21 16.35
N GLN A 255 6.07 -33.45 16.74
CA GLN A 255 4.86 -33.74 17.51
C GLN A 255 5.02 -33.61 19.03
N GLU A 256 6.24 -33.54 19.61
CA GLU A 256 6.40 -33.66 21.08
C GLU A 256 7.34 -32.69 21.81
N GLU A 257 8.26 -31.94 21.19
CA GLU A 257 9.17 -31.07 21.97
C GLU A 257 9.37 -29.68 21.33
N LEU A 258 8.48 -28.75 21.68
CA LEU A 258 8.66 -27.33 21.43
C LEU A 258 9.24 -26.65 22.68
N GLN A 259 10.50 -26.93 23.00
CA GLN A 259 11.34 -26.02 23.81
C GLN A 259 12.81 -26.47 23.77
N VAL A 260 13.70 -25.49 23.62
CA VAL A 260 15.17 -25.58 23.72
C VAL A 260 15.91 -26.03 22.45
N SER A 261 16.41 -25.05 21.70
CA SER A 261 17.84 -24.96 21.35
C SER A 261 18.11 -23.71 20.49
N ILE A 262 18.28 -22.56 21.15
CA ILE A 262 19.08 -21.47 20.56
C ILE A 262 20.47 -21.63 21.17
N ARG A 263 21.41 -22.17 20.40
CA ARG A 263 22.83 -22.11 20.75
C ARG A 263 23.67 -21.74 19.52
N GLU A 264 24.17 -20.50 19.59
CA GLU A 264 25.40 -19.95 19.01
C GLU A 264 25.66 -20.15 17.52
N ARG A 265 25.41 -19.11 16.71
CA ARG A 265 26.29 -18.77 15.59
C ARG A 265 26.48 -17.26 15.41
N ARG A 266 27.71 -16.86 15.78
CA ARG A 266 28.52 -15.70 15.37
C ARG A 266 27.88 -14.31 15.48
N SER A 267 28.49 -13.52 16.35
CA SER A 267 28.45 -12.06 16.36
C SER A 267 28.61 -11.49 14.95
N LEU A 268 27.52 -10.95 14.44
CA LEU A 268 27.59 -9.95 13.40
C LEU A 268 28.30 -8.72 14.00
N ASP A 269 29.14 -8.08 13.20
CA ASP A 269 29.76 -6.81 13.55
C ASP A 269 28.68 -5.71 13.58
N TYR A 270 27.97 -5.70 14.71
CA TYR A 270 26.86 -4.80 15.00
C TYR A 270 27.36 -3.35 15.02
N ALA A 271 28.57 -3.11 15.53
CA ALA A 271 29.18 -1.80 15.65
C ALA A 271 29.42 -1.11 14.29
N THR A 272 29.80 -1.85 13.25
CA THR A 272 29.98 -1.28 11.90
C THR A 272 28.64 -0.95 11.23
N LEU A 273 27.61 -1.77 11.41
CA LEU A 273 26.27 -1.46 10.89
C LEU A 273 25.57 -0.35 11.68
N GLU A 274 25.67 -0.39 13.00
CA GLU A 274 25.14 0.62 13.90
C GLU A 274 25.82 1.97 13.67
N SER A 275 27.13 2.01 13.44
CA SER A 275 27.82 3.27 13.12
C SER A 275 27.45 3.83 11.74
N ILE A 276 27.13 2.99 10.75
CA ILE A 276 26.62 3.44 9.44
C ILE A 276 25.17 3.92 9.58
N PHE A 277 24.33 3.19 10.29
CA PHE A 277 22.92 3.56 10.51
C PHE A 277 22.78 4.81 11.38
N ASN A 278 23.54 4.92 12.48
CA ASN A 278 23.54 6.10 13.35
C ASN A 278 24.09 7.35 12.62
N LYS A 279 25.05 7.17 11.70
CA LYS A 279 25.52 8.26 10.82
C LYS A 279 24.50 8.69 9.78
N LEU A 280 23.58 7.81 9.37
CA LEU A 280 22.58 8.09 8.33
C LEU A 280 21.21 8.52 8.87
N TYR A 281 20.80 8.02 10.04
CA TYR A 281 19.43 8.18 10.56
C TYR A 281 19.36 8.87 11.94
N GLY A 282 20.50 9.15 12.59
CA GLY A 282 20.55 9.70 13.95
C GLY A 282 20.12 8.68 15.00
N GLY A 283 20.75 8.70 16.18
CA GLY A 283 20.61 7.68 17.23
C GLY A 283 19.26 7.59 17.94
N ASN A 284 18.16 8.05 17.34
CA ASN A 284 16.83 7.86 17.89
C ASN A 284 16.22 6.59 17.30
N SER A 285 15.97 5.60 18.15
CA SER A 285 15.25 4.38 17.83
C SER A 285 13.84 4.70 17.33
N VAL A 286 13.68 4.79 16.01
CA VAL A 286 12.39 4.95 15.37
C VAL A 286 11.55 3.71 15.67
N PRO A 287 10.35 3.84 16.27
CA PRO A 287 9.53 2.69 16.59
C PRO A 287 9.13 1.97 15.30
N VAL A 288 9.36 0.67 15.25
CA VAL A 288 9.01 -0.16 14.10
C VAL A 288 7.49 -0.16 13.94
N GLN A 289 7.02 0.22 12.76
CA GLN A 289 5.59 0.23 12.44
C GLN A 289 5.38 -0.22 11.00
N ALA A 290 4.50 -1.21 10.83
CA ALA A 290 3.95 -1.59 9.55
C ALA A 290 2.44 -1.43 9.61
N ASP A 291 1.88 -0.64 8.72
CA ASP A 291 0.45 -0.43 8.58
C ASP A 291 0.00 -0.94 7.21
N VAL A 292 -1.16 -1.58 7.14
CA VAL A 292 -1.76 -2.06 5.89
C VAL A 292 -3.21 -1.60 5.86
N PHE A 293 -3.68 -1.19 4.68
CA PHE A 293 -5.07 -0.82 4.48
C PHE A 293 -5.62 -1.40 3.18
N ALA A 294 -6.94 -1.57 3.14
CA ALA A 294 -7.68 -1.90 1.93
C ALA A 294 -8.91 -0.98 1.82
N ARG A 295 -9.15 -0.49 0.62
CA ARG A 295 -10.32 0.30 0.25
C ARG A 295 -11.10 -0.36 -0.86
N PHE A 296 -12.42 -0.20 -0.80
CA PHE A 296 -13.37 -0.63 -1.83
C PHE A 296 -14.22 0.58 -2.21
N MET A 297 -14.30 0.91 -3.50
CA MET A 297 -15.01 2.11 -3.98
C MET A 297 -14.57 3.41 -3.26
N GLY A 298 -13.27 3.55 -3.01
CA GLY A 298 -12.69 4.67 -2.25
C GLY A 298 -12.94 4.65 -0.73
N GLN A 299 -13.76 3.72 -0.23
CA GLN A 299 -14.07 3.55 1.20
C GLN A 299 -13.08 2.60 1.86
N GLU A 300 -12.45 3.03 2.95
CA GLU A 300 -11.54 2.18 3.71
C GLU A 300 -12.34 1.16 4.53
N VAL A 301 -12.19 -0.12 4.17
CA VAL A 301 -12.93 -1.25 4.77
C VAL A 301 -12.09 -2.04 5.76
N SER A 302 -10.76 -1.97 5.64
CA SER A 302 -9.85 -2.66 6.53
C SER A 302 -8.58 -1.85 6.76
N TYR A 303 -8.12 -1.84 8.01
CA TYR A 303 -6.86 -1.25 8.43
C TYR A 303 -6.25 -2.11 9.54
N ALA A 304 -4.98 -2.43 9.42
CA ALA A 304 -4.22 -3.16 10.42
C ALA A 304 -2.90 -2.43 10.70
N SER A 305 -2.49 -2.37 11.97
CA SER A 305 -1.21 -1.83 12.40
C SER A 305 -0.46 -2.86 13.23
N PHE A 306 0.77 -3.14 12.83
CA PHE A 306 1.63 -4.19 13.40
C PHE A 306 2.73 -3.64 14.32
N ALA A 307 2.62 -2.38 14.76
CA ALA A 307 3.65 -1.73 15.59
C ALA A 307 3.95 -2.49 16.90
N LYS A 308 2.93 -2.93 17.64
CA LYS A 308 3.12 -3.62 18.93
C LYS A 308 3.74 -5.00 18.80
N GLN A 309 3.46 -5.71 17.71
CA GLN A 309 4.06 -7.01 17.45
C GLN A 309 5.54 -6.86 17.10
N LEU A 310 5.94 -5.76 16.48
CA LEU A 310 7.32 -5.55 16.02
C LEU A 310 8.24 -4.86 17.06
N GLN A 311 7.69 -4.30 18.15
CA GLN A 311 8.46 -3.55 19.15
C GLN A 311 9.28 -4.41 20.13
N ASN A 312 8.91 -5.68 20.35
CA ASN A 312 9.54 -6.56 21.35
C ASN A 312 10.32 -7.73 20.75
N ILE A 313 10.48 -7.78 19.43
CA ILE A 313 11.09 -8.95 18.80
C ILE A 313 12.53 -8.63 18.41
N ASP A 314 13.46 -9.38 19.01
CA ASP A 314 14.85 -9.43 18.58
C ASP A 314 14.89 -9.71 17.07
N ALA A 315 15.67 -8.93 16.33
CA ALA A 315 15.81 -9.10 14.89
C ALA A 315 16.21 -10.55 14.54
N ASP A 316 16.98 -11.24 15.40
CA ASP A 316 17.28 -12.67 15.21
C ASP A 316 16.06 -13.57 15.41
N ALA A 317 15.21 -13.28 16.39
CA ALA A 317 13.96 -14.01 16.61
C ALA A 317 12.94 -13.81 15.46
N LEU A 318 12.86 -12.60 14.86
CA LEU A 318 12.03 -12.35 13.67
C LEU A 318 12.53 -13.14 12.45
N ILE A 319 13.85 -13.23 12.28
CA ILE A 319 14.44 -14.01 11.18
C ILE A 319 14.12 -15.49 11.37
N ASP A 320 14.30 -16.00 12.59
CA ASP A 320 13.97 -17.39 12.90
C ASP A 320 12.47 -17.67 12.79
N GLU A 321 11.60 -16.75 13.20
CA GLU A 321 10.14 -16.86 13.05
C GLU A 321 9.73 -16.81 11.57
N PHE A 322 10.34 -15.93 10.77
CA PHE A 322 10.13 -15.90 9.32
C PHE A 322 10.57 -17.21 8.66
N ILE A 323 11.77 -17.72 9.00
CA ILE A 323 12.26 -19.00 8.50
C ILE A 323 11.36 -20.15 8.96
N ARG A 324 10.95 -20.18 10.24
CA ARG A 324 10.00 -21.16 10.77
C ARG A 324 8.65 -21.09 10.06
N TYR A 325 8.10 -19.91 9.85
CA TYR A 325 6.85 -19.70 9.12
C TYR A 325 6.96 -20.17 7.67
N MET A 326 8.08 -19.86 6.99
CA MET A 326 8.35 -20.35 5.64
C MET A 326 8.49 -21.88 5.62
N ILE A 327 9.20 -22.48 6.57
CA ILE A 327 9.32 -23.94 6.73
C ILE A 327 7.95 -24.55 7.01
N GLU A 328 7.16 -23.97 7.90
CA GLU A 328 5.82 -24.44 8.27
C GLU A 328 4.89 -24.39 7.06
N LYS A 329 4.90 -23.29 6.30
CA LYS A 329 4.09 -23.14 5.09
C LYS A 329 4.53 -24.09 3.97
N VAL A 330 5.84 -24.22 3.73
CA VAL A 330 6.39 -25.15 2.73
C VAL A 330 6.13 -26.61 3.14
N SER A 331 6.19 -26.93 4.43
CA SER A 331 5.90 -28.28 4.92
C SER A 331 4.41 -28.61 4.93
N LYS A 332 3.53 -27.63 5.26
CA LYS A 332 2.07 -27.76 5.07
C LYS A 332 1.70 -27.93 3.60
N MET A 333 2.45 -27.32 2.67
CA MET A 333 2.32 -27.53 1.23
C MET A 333 2.76 -28.91 0.74
N LYS A 334 3.33 -29.79 1.58
CA LYS A 334 3.85 -31.08 1.12
C LYS A 334 2.75 -32.06 0.69
N ASN A 335 1.63 -32.06 1.43
CA ASN A 335 0.42 -32.86 1.18
C ASN A 335 -0.83 -32.03 1.55
N MET A 336 -1.06 -30.93 0.85
CA MET A 336 -2.17 -30.02 1.14
C MET A 336 -3.31 -30.26 0.15
N ASN A 337 -4.50 -30.57 0.68
CA ASN A 337 -5.78 -30.47 -0.02
C ASN A 337 -6.53 -29.29 0.59
N MET A 338 -6.53 -28.16 -0.09
CA MET A 338 -7.27 -26.96 0.34
C MET A 338 -8.43 -26.71 -0.60
N ASP A 339 -9.64 -26.70 -0.04
CA ASP A 339 -10.86 -26.28 -0.73
C ASP A 339 -11.30 -24.93 -0.15
N LEU A 340 -11.09 -23.86 -0.91
CA LEU A 340 -11.53 -22.52 -0.53
C LEU A 340 -12.63 -22.07 -1.47
N ALA A 341 -13.86 -21.94 -0.96
CA ALA A 341 -14.94 -21.26 -1.66
C ALA A 341 -15.33 -19.96 -0.93
N ARG A 342 -15.51 -18.90 -1.70
CA ARG A 342 -16.03 -17.61 -1.24
C ARG A 342 -17.12 -17.15 -2.19
N ALA A 343 -18.23 -16.71 -1.62
CA ALA A 343 -19.33 -16.12 -2.36
C ALA A 343 -19.42 -14.63 -2.01
N ALA A 344 -19.64 -13.81 -3.03
CA ALA A 344 -19.97 -12.40 -2.91
C ALA A 344 -21.31 -12.18 -3.60
N GLN A 345 -22.18 -11.38 -2.97
CA GLN A 345 -23.46 -10.99 -3.52
C GLN A 345 -23.50 -9.47 -3.65
N LEU A 346 -23.91 -9.01 -4.82
CA LEU A 346 -24.16 -7.61 -5.14
C LEU A 346 -25.63 -7.48 -5.55
N ARG A 347 -26.39 -6.69 -4.79
CA ARG A 347 -27.77 -6.34 -5.11
C ARG A 347 -27.83 -4.87 -5.48
N MET A 348 -28.39 -4.56 -6.65
CA MET A 348 -28.72 -3.21 -7.07
C MET A 348 -30.24 -3.09 -7.20
N ASP A 349 -30.81 -2.15 -6.45
CA ASP A 349 -32.22 -1.79 -6.52
C ASP A 349 -32.31 -0.31 -6.95
N TYR A 350 -32.74 -0.05 -8.17
CA TYR A 350 -32.92 1.32 -8.70
C TYR A 350 -34.39 1.58 -9.02
N SER A 351 -34.86 2.80 -8.77
CA SER A 351 -36.26 3.19 -9.02
C SER A 351 -36.32 4.49 -9.82
N PHE A 352 -36.80 4.42 -11.05
CA PHE A 352 -37.01 5.58 -11.92
C PHE A 352 -38.47 6.06 -11.84
N PRO A 353 -38.73 7.34 -11.57
CA PRO A 353 -40.08 7.89 -11.68
C PRO A 353 -40.47 7.96 -13.17
N THR A 354 -41.58 7.32 -13.56
CA THR A 354 -42.10 7.44 -14.92
C THR A 354 -43.05 8.63 -15.04
N ILE A 355 -43.29 9.08 -16.28
CA ILE A 355 -44.25 10.18 -16.57
C ILE A 355 -45.68 9.86 -16.12
N GLN A 356 -46.02 8.58 -15.92
CA GLN A 356 -47.33 8.13 -15.45
C GLN A 356 -47.42 8.05 -13.92
N GLY A 357 -46.36 8.44 -13.19
CA GLY A 357 -46.32 8.41 -11.73
C GLY A 357 -46.08 7.01 -11.13
N THR A 358 -45.94 5.97 -11.96
CA THR A 358 -45.56 4.62 -11.50
C THR A 358 -44.02 4.50 -11.47
N PRO A 359 -43.41 4.02 -10.38
CA PRO A 359 -41.97 3.85 -10.32
C PRO A 359 -41.54 2.61 -11.12
N LEU A 360 -40.69 2.78 -12.12
CA LEU A 360 -40.01 1.69 -12.80
C LEU A 360 -38.89 1.19 -11.89
N LYS A 361 -39.02 -0.04 -11.38
CA LYS A 361 -38.02 -0.67 -10.51
C LYS A 361 -37.11 -1.58 -11.33
N VAL A 362 -35.83 -1.26 -11.36
CA VAL A 362 -34.77 -2.13 -11.90
C VAL A 362 -34.11 -2.82 -10.73
N LYS A 363 -34.15 -4.15 -10.72
CA LYS A 363 -33.45 -4.97 -9.74
C LYS A 363 -32.41 -5.80 -10.47
N MET A 364 -31.20 -5.84 -9.91
CA MET A 364 -30.14 -6.70 -10.40
C MET A 364 -29.50 -7.40 -9.21
N ASP A 365 -29.60 -8.72 -9.18
CA ASP A 365 -29.00 -9.56 -8.16
C ASP A 365 -27.85 -10.36 -8.79
N GLY A 366 -26.61 -9.92 -8.54
CA GLY A 366 -25.40 -10.62 -8.94
C GLY A 366 -24.87 -11.46 -7.78
N THR A 367 -24.70 -12.76 -7.99
CA THR A 367 -23.97 -13.65 -7.08
C THR A 367 -22.76 -14.21 -7.79
N VAL A 368 -21.58 -14.00 -7.20
CA VAL A 368 -20.32 -14.54 -7.69
C VAL A 368 -19.78 -15.51 -6.66
N VAL A 369 -19.52 -16.74 -7.07
CA VAL A 369 -18.89 -17.77 -6.27
C VAL A 369 -17.55 -18.10 -6.90
N GLY A 370 -16.47 -17.78 -6.20
CA GLY A 370 -15.12 -18.18 -6.54
C GLY A 370 -14.66 -19.31 -5.64
N GLY A 371 -14.21 -20.39 -6.24
CA GLY A 371 -13.56 -21.51 -5.57
C GLY A 371 -12.14 -21.69 -6.08
N ILE A 372 -11.22 -22.04 -5.18
CA ILE A 372 -9.92 -22.56 -5.56
C ILE A 372 -9.70 -23.82 -4.76
N GLN A 373 -9.53 -24.92 -5.49
CA GLN A 373 -9.06 -26.18 -4.95
C GLN A 373 -7.57 -26.32 -5.27
N VAL A 374 -6.73 -26.45 -4.25
CA VAL A 374 -5.29 -26.68 -4.38
C VAL A 374 -4.98 -28.05 -3.81
N GLN A 375 -4.45 -28.94 -4.66
CA GLN A 375 -3.92 -30.24 -4.28
C GLN A 375 -2.41 -30.24 -4.55
N THR A 376 -1.62 -30.62 -3.55
CA THR A 376 -0.15 -30.68 -3.65
C THR A 376 0.32 -32.04 -3.23
N ASN A 377 1.25 -32.61 -3.99
CA ASN A 377 1.94 -33.85 -3.66
C ASN A 377 3.43 -33.67 -3.95
N LEU A 378 4.16 -33.21 -2.92
CA LEU A 378 5.59 -32.90 -3.01
C LEU A 378 6.47 -34.02 -2.43
N ASN A 379 5.96 -35.25 -2.38
CA ASN A 379 6.77 -36.41 -1.99
C ASN A 379 7.90 -36.62 -3.01
N GLY A 380 9.15 -36.70 -2.54
CA GLY A 380 10.32 -37.01 -3.37
C GLY A 380 11.14 -35.83 -3.90
N ILE A 381 10.70 -34.57 -3.78
CA ILE A 381 11.48 -33.40 -4.26
C ILE A 381 12.86 -33.27 -3.58
N PHE A 382 13.00 -33.79 -2.36
CA PHE A 382 14.24 -33.73 -1.59
C PHE A 382 15.05 -35.03 -1.55
N SER A 383 14.58 -36.10 -2.20
CA SER A 383 15.28 -37.41 -2.23
C SER A 383 16.04 -37.68 -3.52
N GLY A 384 16.06 -36.75 -4.49
CA GLY A 384 16.77 -36.92 -5.76
C GLY A 384 16.15 -37.95 -6.71
N GLU A 385 15.00 -38.53 -6.35
CA GLU A 385 14.25 -39.43 -7.22
C GLU A 385 13.29 -38.64 -8.11
N ALA A 386 13.39 -38.85 -9.42
CA ALA A 386 12.49 -38.27 -10.39
C ALA A 386 11.10 -38.93 -10.29
N THR A 387 10.23 -38.38 -9.44
CA THR A 387 8.81 -38.77 -9.39
C THR A 387 8.06 -38.17 -10.59
N THR A 388 7.58 -39.03 -11.48
CA THR A 388 6.83 -38.74 -12.73
C THR A 388 5.32 -38.52 -12.49
N GLY A 389 4.93 -37.75 -11.47
CA GLY A 389 3.53 -37.41 -11.18
C GLY A 389 3.28 -35.90 -11.07
N GLU A 390 2.04 -35.46 -11.28
CA GLU A 390 1.63 -34.04 -11.13
C GLU A 390 1.82 -33.57 -9.68
N LYS A 391 2.82 -32.71 -9.47
CA LYS A 391 3.26 -32.25 -8.12
C LYS A 391 2.36 -31.18 -7.50
N LEU A 392 1.59 -30.49 -8.34
CA LEU A 392 0.69 -29.40 -7.97
C LEU A 392 -0.49 -29.38 -8.94
N LYS A 393 -1.71 -29.49 -8.40
CA LYS A 393 -2.96 -29.39 -9.15
C LYS A 393 -3.79 -28.26 -8.55
N ILE A 394 -4.01 -27.22 -9.34
CA ILE A 394 -4.84 -26.06 -8.97
C ILE A 394 -6.08 -26.11 -9.85
N MET A 395 -7.25 -26.25 -9.22
CA MET A 395 -8.56 -26.24 -9.88
C MET A 395 -9.32 -24.99 -9.44
N PRO A 396 -9.20 -23.88 -10.19
CA PRO A 396 -10.07 -22.74 -9.98
C PRO A 396 -11.48 -23.09 -10.47
N SER A 397 -12.49 -22.74 -9.68
CA SER A 397 -13.89 -22.76 -10.08
C SER A 397 -14.47 -21.35 -9.96
N PHE A 398 -15.25 -20.95 -10.95
CA PHE A 398 -15.90 -19.65 -10.96
C PHE A 398 -17.31 -19.83 -11.46
N SER A 399 -18.28 -19.37 -10.68
CA SER A 399 -19.68 -19.36 -11.07
C SER A 399 -20.23 -17.98 -10.80
N ALA A 400 -20.75 -17.33 -11.84
CA ALA A 400 -21.44 -16.07 -11.73
C ALA A 400 -22.89 -16.27 -12.16
N LYS A 401 -23.83 -15.81 -11.34
CA LYS A 401 -25.25 -15.79 -11.65
C LYS A 401 -25.74 -14.37 -11.51
N VAL A 402 -26.38 -13.85 -12.55
CA VAL A 402 -26.99 -12.53 -12.57
C VAL A 402 -28.48 -12.74 -12.85
N HIS A 403 -29.33 -12.18 -11.98
CA HIS A 403 -30.79 -12.14 -12.14
C HIS A 403 -31.28 -10.72 -12.30
#